data_AF-A0A424KEY8-F1
#
_entry.id   AF-A0A424KEY8-F1
#
_cell.length_a   1.000
_cell.length_b   1.000
_cell.length_c   1.000
_cell.angle_alpha   90.00
_cell.angle_beta   90.00
_cell.angle_gamma   90.00
#
_symmetry.space_group_name_H-M   'P 1'
#
loop_
_entity.id
_entity.type
_entity.pdbx_description
1 polymer ?
#
loop_
_entity_poly.entity_id
_entity_poly.type
_entity_poly.pdbx_seq_one_letter_code
_entity_poly.pdbx_strand_id
1 'polypeptide(L)'
;MRNYTFEKNFPSISYIANNWPRTKDVLKKFILSNHKLPDLYNLCLNCLNDLNVHKIDKMKPILKKLSALCSKNVTYNTYHDSHHFKSVIIIACLLAKLSNLKNNEDKFLLIIIALTHDLGHLGRRIQNQSFYQEEKSFSELSRNLFRAKPNFKKNQRIKKIFRSTYFPIKPEKVDDHVQKIILDADILASLMFGLDVGVEFASRLKHELRFEGGSKQLFSGFLKFLDNKSLYLDSSKKSC
;
A
#
# COMPACT_ATOMS: atom_id res chain seq x y z
N MET A 1 -20.12 17.16 1.53
CA MET A 1 -19.16 16.40 0.69
C MET A 1 -19.83 15.12 0.23
N ARG A 2 -19.71 14.75 -1.04
CA ARG A 2 -20.29 13.49 -1.56
C ARG A 2 -19.42 12.33 -1.06
N ASN A 3 -20.00 11.37 -0.33
CA ASN A 3 -19.30 10.19 0.16
C ASN A 3 -19.23 9.14 -0.95
N TYR A 4 -18.03 8.75 -1.36
CA TYR A 4 -17.84 7.68 -2.34
C TYR A 4 -17.49 6.38 -1.61
N THR A 5 -18.42 5.43 -1.61
CA THR A 5 -18.17 4.07 -1.11
C THR A 5 -17.04 3.44 -1.92
N PHE A 6 -16.03 2.86 -1.27
CA PHE A 6 -14.93 2.25 -2.03
C PHE A 6 -15.31 0.91 -2.68
N GLU A 7 -16.27 0.18 -2.10
CA GLU A 7 -16.95 -0.98 -2.71
C GLU A 7 -18.42 -1.04 -2.25
N LYS A 8 -19.28 -1.74 -3.00
CA LYS A 8 -20.69 -1.97 -2.63
C LYS A 8 -20.76 -2.54 -1.20
N ASN A 9 -21.67 -1.99 -0.38
CA ASN A 9 -21.89 -2.36 1.03
C ASN A 9 -20.79 -1.94 2.02
N PHE A 10 -19.76 -1.21 1.58
CA PHE A 10 -18.77 -0.61 2.48
C PHE A 10 -18.89 0.92 2.49
N PRO A 11 -18.63 1.59 3.64
CA PRO A 11 -18.73 3.04 3.73
C PRO A 11 -17.61 3.74 2.91
N SER A 12 -17.67 5.07 2.79
CA SER A 12 -16.57 5.84 2.19
C SER A 12 -15.35 5.89 3.12
N ILE A 13 -14.17 6.19 2.56
CA ILE A 13 -12.97 6.43 3.39
C ILE A 13 -13.14 7.68 4.25
N SER A 14 -13.87 8.70 3.78
CA SER A 14 -14.26 9.87 4.58
C SER A 14 -15.05 9.46 5.83
N TYR A 15 -16.02 8.55 5.70
CA TYR A 15 -16.77 8.06 6.85
C TYR A 15 -15.88 7.31 7.83
N ILE A 16 -15.01 6.42 7.34
CA ILE A 16 -14.05 5.69 8.18
C ILE A 16 -13.12 6.66 8.91
N ALA A 17 -12.55 7.63 8.20
CA ALA A 17 -11.61 8.59 8.79
C ALA A 17 -12.27 9.48 9.86
N ASN A 18 -13.49 9.96 9.61
CA ASN A 18 -14.22 10.82 10.57
C ASN A 18 -14.63 10.10 11.85
N ASN A 19 -14.75 8.76 11.80
CA ASN A 19 -15.15 7.94 12.94
C ASN A 19 -14.00 7.07 13.45
N TRP A 20 -12.76 7.32 13.01
CA TRP A 20 -11.60 6.54 13.41
C TRP A 20 -11.30 6.74 14.90
N PRO A 21 -10.97 5.68 15.67
CA PRO A 21 -10.78 4.28 15.28
C PRO A 21 -12.02 3.38 15.42
N ARG A 22 -13.22 3.92 15.72
CA ARG A 22 -14.43 3.11 15.96
C ARG A 22 -14.86 2.27 14.76
N THR A 23 -14.48 2.68 13.54
CA THR A 23 -14.76 1.94 12.29
C THR A 23 -13.67 0.95 11.91
N LYS A 24 -12.71 0.66 12.79
CA LYS A 24 -11.61 -0.28 12.54
C LYS A 24 -12.10 -1.67 12.13
N ASP A 25 -13.14 -2.21 12.78
CA ASP A 25 -13.69 -3.53 12.44
C ASP A 25 -14.35 -3.59 11.06
N VAL A 26 -14.94 -2.47 10.61
CA VAL A 26 -15.49 -2.38 9.24
C VAL A 26 -14.36 -2.48 8.23
N LEU A 27 -13.25 -1.78 8.48
CA LEU A 27 -12.08 -1.82 7.62
C LEU A 27 -11.39 -3.20 7.64
N LYS A 28 -11.31 -3.84 8.82
CA LYS A 28 -10.78 -5.21 8.98
C LYS A 28 -11.54 -6.20 8.09
N LYS A 29 -12.88 -6.17 8.13
CA LYS A 29 -13.74 -7.03 7.29
C LYS A 29 -13.46 -6.84 5.80
N PHE A 30 -13.28 -5.59 5.36
CA PHE A 30 -12.95 -5.31 3.97
C PHE A 30 -11.56 -5.79 3.58
N ILE A 31 -10.55 -5.58 4.42
CA ILE A 31 -9.16 -5.97 4.11
C ILE A 31 -9.04 -7.49 4.02
N LEU A 32 -9.61 -8.20 5.00
CA LEU A 32 -9.53 -9.66 5.07
C LEU A 32 -10.42 -10.39 4.05
N SER A 33 -11.37 -9.70 3.40
CA SER A 33 -12.19 -10.33 2.36
C SER A 33 -11.34 -10.76 1.17
N ASN A 34 -11.26 -12.08 0.94
CA ASN A 34 -10.48 -12.69 -0.14
C ASN A 34 -11.33 -13.55 -1.10
N HIS A 35 -12.66 -13.56 -0.95
CA HIS A 35 -13.57 -14.36 -1.78
C HIS A 35 -13.68 -13.90 -3.24
N LYS A 36 -13.36 -12.62 -3.52
CA LYS A 36 -13.47 -12.04 -4.85
C LYS A 36 -12.25 -11.19 -5.15
N LEU A 37 -11.70 -11.32 -6.36
CA LEU A 37 -10.65 -10.44 -6.86
C LEU A 37 -11.09 -8.97 -6.78
N PRO A 38 -10.26 -8.08 -6.21
CA PRO A 38 -10.60 -6.68 -6.09
C PRO A 38 -10.55 -5.97 -7.45
N ASP A 39 -11.52 -5.10 -7.69
CA ASP A 39 -11.46 -4.15 -8.80
C ASP A 39 -10.56 -2.97 -8.42
N LEU A 40 -9.25 -3.18 -8.60
CA LEU A 40 -8.22 -2.20 -8.23
C LEU A 40 -8.39 -0.85 -8.95
N TYR A 41 -8.95 -0.86 -10.17
CA TYR A 41 -9.19 0.37 -10.92
C TYR A 41 -10.29 1.22 -10.27
N ASN A 42 -11.45 0.62 -10.02
CA ASN A 42 -12.54 1.32 -9.35
C ASN A 42 -12.17 1.71 -7.91
N LEU A 43 -11.41 0.87 -7.21
CA LEU A 43 -10.89 1.19 -5.88
C LEU A 43 -10.04 2.47 -5.89
N CYS A 44 -9.11 2.58 -6.84
CA CYS A 44 -8.27 3.77 -7.01
C CYS A 44 -9.11 5.00 -7.37
N LEU A 45 -10.07 4.88 -8.28
CA LEU A 45 -10.96 6.00 -8.65
C LEU A 45 -11.79 6.48 -7.47
N ASN A 46 -12.35 5.56 -6.68
CA ASN A 46 -13.15 5.89 -5.50
C ASN A 46 -12.28 6.57 -4.43
N CYS A 47 -11.05 6.09 -4.20
CA CYS A 47 -10.11 6.73 -3.29
C CYS A 47 -9.72 8.15 -3.75
N LEU A 48 -9.44 8.34 -5.04
CA LEU A 48 -9.11 9.67 -5.59
C LEU A 48 -10.29 10.65 -5.44
N ASN A 49 -11.51 10.20 -5.77
CA ASN A 49 -12.72 11.01 -5.61
C ASN A 49 -12.93 11.40 -4.14
N ASP A 50 -12.76 10.45 -3.22
CA ASP A 50 -12.95 10.68 -1.79
C ASP A 50 -11.84 11.57 -1.19
N LEU A 51 -10.64 11.61 -1.78
CA LEU A 51 -9.57 12.56 -1.49
C LEU A 51 -9.75 13.94 -2.17
N ASN A 52 -10.86 14.14 -2.89
CA ASN A 52 -11.18 15.33 -3.71
C ASN A 52 -10.16 15.61 -4.83
N VAL A 53 -9.58 14.55 -5.40
CA VAL A 53 -8.74 14.63 -6.60
C VAL A 53 -9.60 14.40 -7.82
N HIS A 54 -9.92 15.48 -8.52
CA HIS A 54 -10.74 15.46 -9.74
C HIS A 54 -9.87 15.74 -10.98
N LYS A 55 -10.45 15.59 -12.18
CA LYS A 55 -9.80 15.87 -13.48
C LYS A 55 -8.57 15.00 -13.79
N ILE A 56 -8.69 13.70 -13.57
CA ILE A 56 -7.65 12.70 -13.89
C ILE A 56 -7.87 12.00 -15.24
N ASP A 57 -8.68 12.55 -16.14
CA ASP A 57 -9.13 11.84 -17.36
C ASP A 57 -7.96 11.38 -18.24
N LYS A 58 -6.92 12.21 -18.37
CA LYS A 58 -5.68 11.85 -19.10
C LYS A 58 -4.92 10.69 -18.45
N MET A 59 -5.09 10.47 -17.15
CA MET A 59 -4.42 9.42 -16.38
C MET A 59 -5.25 8.15 -16.22
N LYS A 60 -6.57 8.19 -16.47
CA LYS A 60 -7.46 7.01 -16.38
C LYS A 60 -6.96 5.81 -17.21
N PRO A 61 -6.47 5.96 -18.46
CA PRO A 61 -5.94 4.83 -19.23
C PRO A 61 -4.70 4.21 -18.59
N ILE A 62 -3.81 5.03 -18.03
CA ILE A 62 -2.60 4.57 -17.33
C ILE A 62 -3.01 3.82 -16.07
N LEU A 63 -3.92 4.38 -15.27
CA LEU A 63 -4.42 3.76 -14.04
C LEU A 63 -5.11 2.41 -14.34
N LYS A 64 -5.93 2.34 -15.40
CA LYS A 64 -6.59 1.11 -15.84
C LYS A 64 -5.57 0.04 -16.24
N LYS A 65 -4.53 0.43 -16.99
CA LYS A 65 -3.45 -0.48 -17.39
C LYS A 65 -2.65 -0.98 -16.19
N LEU A 66 -2.25 -0.10 -15.29
CA LEU A 66 -1.52 -0.47 -14.06
C LEU A 66 -2.37 -1.38 -13.17
N SER A 67 -3.65 -1.09 -13.00
CA SER A 67 -4.58 -1.92 -12.23
C SER A 67 -4.66 -3.33 -12.80
N ALA A 68 -4.81 -3.45 -14.13
CA ALA A 68 -4.84 -4.75 -14.80
C ALA A 68 -3.52 -5.53 -14.67
N LEU A 69 -2.37 -4.86 -14.57
CA LEU A 69 -1.09 -5.51 -14.30
C LEU A 69 -0.99 -5.99 -12.85
N CYS A 70 -1.41 -5.17 -11.89
CA CYS A 70 -1.37 -5.52 -10.46
C CYS A 70 -2.37 -6.61 -10.08
N SER A 71 -3.47 -6.75 -10.83
CA SER A 71 -4.40 -7.87 -10.67
C SER A 71 -3.86 -9.21 -11.18
N LYS A 72 -2.78 -9.21 -11.98
CA LYS A 72 -2.17 -10.45 -12.49
C LYS A 72 -1.21 -11.02 -11.45
N ASN A 73 -1.62 -12.10 -10.78
CA ASN A 73 -0.76 -12.84 -9.87
C ASN A 73 0.05 -13.93 -10.61
N VAL A 74 0.92 -13.53 -11.55
CA VAL A 74 1.63 -14.46 -12.47
C VAL A 74 2.53 -15.45 -11.74
N THR A 75 3.08 -15.05 -10.59
CA THR A 75 4.01 -15.86 -9.78
C THR A 75 3.31 -16.60 -8.64
N TYR A 76 1.98 -16.57 -8.58
CA TYR A 76 1.19 -17.21 -7.53
C TYR A 76 1.62 -16.80 -6.11
N ASN A 77 1.89 -15.51 -5.92
CA ASN A 77 2.19 -14.90 -4.63
C ASN A 77 1.02 -15.12 -3.66
N THR A 78 1.30 -15.50 -2.42
CA THR A 78 0.31 -15.74 -1.37
C THR A 78 0.07 -14.53 -0.47
N TYR A 79 1.04 -13.62 -0.39
CA TYR A 79 1.01 -12.34 0.30
C TYR A 79 1.03 -11.17 -0.69
N HIS A 80 2.03 -11.08 -1.58
CA HIS A 80 2.19 -9.94 -2.50
C HIS A 80 1.29 -10.08 -3.75
N ASP A 81 -0.02 -10.09 -3.53
CA ASP A 81 -1.06 -10.30 -4.53
C ASP A 81 -2.01 -9.08 -4.66
N SER A 82 -3.10 -9.25 -5.43
CA SER A 82 -4.12 -8.21 -5.60
C SER A 82 -4.81 -7.75 -4.30
N HIS A 83 -4.91 -8.63 -3.29
CA HIS A 83 -5.49 -8.29 -2.00
C HIS A 83 -4.53 -7.48 -1.12
N HIS A 84 -3.22 -7.68 -1.25
CA HIS A 84 -2.22 -6.79 -0.65
C HIS A 84 -2.33 -5.38 -1.23
N PHE A 85 -2.35 -5.22 -2.57
CA PHE A 85 -2.55 -3.91 -3.19
C PHE A 85 -3.85 -3.23 -2.72
N LYS A 86 -4.97 -3.99 -2.68
CA LYS A 86 -6.25 -3.50 -2.13
C LYS A 86 -6.08 -2.91 -0.73
N SER A 87 -5.35 -3.62 0.13
CA SER A 87 -5.12 -3.21 1.52
C SER A 87 -4.27 -1.95 1.60
N VAL A 88 -3.14 -1.91 0.89
CA VAL A 88 -2.23 -0.75 0.88
C VAL A 88 -2.91 0.50 0.32
N ILE A 89 -3.67 0.40 -0.79
CA ILE A 89 -4.40 1.53 -1.38
C ILE A 89 -5.36 2.17 -0.37
N ILE A 90 -6.15 1.34 0.30
CA ILE A 90 -7.20 1.82 1.21
C ILE A 90 -6.61 2.39 2.49
N ILE A 91 -5.59 1.73 3.06
CA ILE A 91 -4.89 2.23 4.24
C ILE A 91 -4.16 3.53 3.91
N ALA A 92 -3.48 3.61 2.77
CA ALA A 92 -2.83 4.85 2.34
C ALA A 92 -3.84 6.01 2.21
N CYS A 93 -5.01 5.75 1.63
CA CYS A 93 -6.09 6.73 1.52
C CYS A 93 -6.61 7.18 2.89
N LEU A 94 -6.80 6.25 3.83
CA LEU A 94 -7.19 6.56 5.22
C LEU A 94 -6.14 7.43 5.91
N LEU A 95 -4.86 7.03 5.86
CA LEU A 95 -3.76 7.78 6.48
C LEU A 95 -3.59 9.16 5.86
N ALA A 96 -3.82 9.31 4.55
CA ALA A 96 -3.82 10.61 3.89
C ALA A 96 -4.91 11.55 4.43
N LYS A 97 -6.10 11.02 4.75
CA LYS A 97 -7.15 11.81 5.41
C LYS A 97 -6.80 12.14 6.85
N LEU A 98 -6.40 11.14 7.65
CA LEU A 98 -6.06 11.35 9.06
C LEU A 98 -4.88 12.33 9.23
N SER A 99 -3.98 12.37 8.24
CA SER A 99 -2.83 13.28 8.22
C SER A 99 -3.08 14.58 7.45
N ASN A 100 -4.31 14.81 6.99
CA ASN A 100 -4.71 16.00 6.23
C ASN A 100 -3.81 16.33 5.03
N LEU A 101 -3.42 15.33 4.22
CA LEU A 101 -2.61 15.53 3.02
C LEU A 101 -3.35 16.46 2.05
N LYS A 102 -2.83 17.67 1.81
CA LYS A 102 -3.55 18.73 1.06
C LYS A 102 -3.30 18.70 -0.45
N ASN A 103 -2.05 18.48 -0.86
CA ASN A 103 -1.62 18.61 -2.25
C ASN A 103 -2.24 17.52 -3.15
N ASN A 104 -2.88 17.93 -4.25
CA ASN A 104 -3.56 17.00 -5.16
C ASN A 104 -2.61 16.14 -5.99
N GLU A 105 -1.43 16.64 -6.34
CA GLU A 105 -0.41 15.82 -6.99
C GLU A 105 0.13 14.74 -6.06
N ASP A 106 0.32 15.07 -4.78
CA ASP A 106 0.76 14.11 -3.75
C ASP A 106 -0.30 13.04 -3.49
N LYS A 107 -1.58 13.42 -3.38
CA LYS A 107 -2.69 12.46 -3.27
C LYS A 107 -2.76 11.52 -4.48
N PHE A 108 -2.60 12.07 -5.69
CA PHE A 108 -2.58 11.26 -6.90
C PHE A 108 -1.37 10.31 -6.91
N LEU A 109 -0.20 10.84 -6.58
CA LEU A 109 1.04 10.08 -6.51
C LEU A 109 0.94 8.95 -5.48
N LEU A 110 0.35 9.24 -4.32
CA LEU A 110 0.12 8.27 -3.26
C LEU A 110 -0.67 7.06 -3.77
N ILE A 111 -1.78 7.28 -4.48
CA ILE A 111 -2.60 6.18 -5.02
C ILE A 111 -1.84 5.37 -6.07
N ILE A 112 -1.06 6.04 -6.93
CA ILE A 112 -0.24 5.36 -7.93
C ILE A 112 0.85 4.50 -7.27
N ILE A 113 1.56 5.02 -6.27
CA ILE A 113 2.60 4.26 -5.56
C ILE A 113 1.97 3.11 -4.77
N ALA A 114 0.88 3.36 -4.03
CA ALA A 114 0.20 2.32 -3.28
C ALA A 114 -0.27 1.16 -4.18
N LEU A 115 -0.77 1.47 -5.38
CA LEU A 115 -1.15 0.46 -6.38
C LEU A 115 0.04 -0.35 -6.91
N THR A 116 1.24 0.25 -6.99
CA THR A 116 2.34 -0.31 -7.81
C THR A 116 3.62 -0.61 -7.06
N HIS A 117 3.69 -0.38 -5.74
CA HIS A 117 4.89 -0.55 -4.93
C HIS A 117 5.53 -1.95 -5.09
N ASP A 118 4.69 -2.99 -5.20
CA ASP A 118 5.09 -4.39 -5.46
C ASP A 118 4.77 -4.89 -6.88
N LEU A 119 4.60 -3.99 -7.86
CA LEU A 119 4.29 -4.39 -9.24
C LEU A 119 5.35 -5.36 -9.79
N GLY A 120 4.91 -6.56 -10.21
CA GLY A 120 5.81 -7.59 -10.72
C GLY A 120 6.62 -8.32 -9.64
N HIS A 121 6.12 -8.36 -8.40
CA HIS A 121 6.71 -9.11 -7.29
C HIS A 121 6.94 -10.58 -7.63
N LEU A 122 8.14 -11.09 -7.32
CA LEU A 122 8.57 -12.44 -7.69
C LEU A 122 8.12 -13.55 -6.74
N GLY A 123 7.48 -13.19 -5.64
CA GLY A 123 7.06 -14.14 -4.59
C GLY A 123 8.22 -14.75 -3.82
N ARG A 124 9.41 -14.15 -3.93
CA ARG A 124 10.64 -14.54 -3.23
C ARG A 124 11.60 -13.38 -3.17
N ARG A 125 12.40 -13.32 -2.11
CA ARG A 125 13.47 -12.34 -1.98
C ARG A 125 14.72 -12.79 -2.74
N ILE A 126 15.32 -11.88 -3.50
CA ILE A 126 16.66 -12.09 -4.07
C ILE A 126 17.68 -11.67 -3.02
N GLN A 127 18.34 -12.64 -2.38
CA GLN A 127 19.19 -12.40 -1.21
C GLN A 127 20.46 -11.59 -1.52
N ASN A 128 20.98 -11.67 -2.76
CA ASN A 128 22.25 -11.05 -3.14
C ASN A 128 22.11 -9.66 -3.80
N GLN A 129 20.89 -9.13 -3.90
CA GLN A 129 20.65 -7.86 -4.54
C GLN A 129 19.63 -7.03 -3.75
N SER A 130 20.15 -6.13 -2.91
CA SER A 130 19.30 -5.17 -2.19
C SER A 130 18.53 -4.30 -3.18
N PHE A 131 17.30 -3.94 -2.82
CA PHE A 131 16.39 -3.11 -3.62
C PHE A 131 15.95 -3.72 -4.97
N TYR A 132 16.26 -4.98 -5.27
CA TYR A 132 15.95 -5.56 -6.58
C TYR A 132 14.45 -5.43 -6.92
N GLN A 133 13.61 -5.79 -5.96
CA GLN A 133 12.17 -5.82 -6.16
C GLN A 133 11.62 -4.41 -6.32
N GLU A 134 12.08 -3.48 -5.49
CA GLU A 134 11.70 -2.08 -5.48
C GLU A 134 12.11 -1.38 -6.79
N GLU A 135 13.33 -1.62 -7.27
CA GLU A 135 13.83 -1.09 -8.54
C GLU A 135 13.08 -1.70 -9.74
N LYS A 136 12.73 -2.98 -9.68
CA LYS A 136 11.92 -3.64 -10.71
C LYS A 136 10.53 -3.02 -10.78
N SER A 137 9.84 -2.89 -9.65
CA SER A 137 8.50 -2.30 -9.58
C SER A 137 8.51 -0.83 -10.03
N PHE A 138 9.54 -0.06 -9.63
CA PHE A 138 9.77 1.30 -10.12
C PHE A 138 10.00 1.34 -11.65
N SER A 139 10.80 0.43 -12.20
CA SER A 139 11.06 0.34 -13.65
C SER A 139 9.77 0.08 -14.43
N GLU A 140 8.94 -0.87 -13.97
CA GLU A 140 7.65 -1.18 -14.58
C GLU A 140 6.69 0.01 -14.52
N LEU A 141 6.59 0.69 -13.37
CA LEU A 141 5.82 1.92 -13.26
C LEU A 141 6.33 2.98 -14.25
N SER A 142 7.65 3.21 -14.27
CA SER A 142 8.30 4.23 -15.10
C SER A 142 8.02 4.03 -16.58
N ARG A 143 8.03 2.79 -17.09
CA ARG A 143 7.68 2.50 -18.50
C ARG A 143 6.24 2.88 -18.84
N ASN A 144 5.32 2.73 -17.90
CA ASN A 144 3.92 3.11 -18.08
C ASN A 144 3.69 4.61 -17.88
N LEU A 145 4.47 5.27 -17.01
CA LEU A 145 4.46 6.71 -16.80
C LEU A 145 5.27 7.50 -17.85
N PHE A 146 6.12 6.86 -18.65
CA PHE A 146 6.98 7.54 -19.64
C PHE A 146 6.16 8.38 -20.64
N ARG A 147 4.93 7.94 -20.95
CA ARG A 147 3.98 8.70 -21.78
C ARG A 147 3.53 10.01 -21.13
N ALA A 148 3.58 10.10 -19.81
CA ALA A 148 3.24 11.30 -19.03
C ALA A 148 4.45 12.25 -18.81
N LYS A 149 5.66 11.89 -19.29
CA LYS A 149 6.90 12.69 -19.23
C LYS A 149 7.15 13.35 -17.85
N PRO A 150 7.23 12.59 -16.74
CA PRO A 150 7.58 13.17 -15.45
C PRO A 150 8.97 13.82 -15.50
N ASN A 151 9.13 15.00 -14.88
CA ASN A 151 10.45 15.63 -14.79
C ASN A 151 11.41 14.80 -13.92
N PHE A 152 12.71 15.04 -14.07
CA PHE A 152 13.76 14.28 -13.38
C PHE A 152 13.58 14.28 -11.86
N LYS A 153 13.30 15.43 -11.24
CA LYS A 153 13.10 15.55 -9.78
C LYS A 153 11.95 14.67 -9.29
N LYS A 154 10.80 14.68 -10.01
CA LYS A 154 9.65 13.84 -9.69
C LYS A 154 9.99 12.37 -9.84
N ASN A 155 10.70 11.99 -10.89
CA ASN A 155 11.11 10.60 -11.10
C ASN A 155 12.06 10.11 -9.98
N GLN A 156 13.02 10.93 -9.56
CA GLN A 156 13.93 10.61 -8.45
C GLN A 156 13.18 10.49 -7.12
N ARG A 157 12.20 11.37 -6.86
CA ARG A 157 11.33 11.28 -5.69
C ARG A 157 10.57 9.95 -5.66
N ILE A 158 9.95 9.55 -6.77
CA ILE A 158 9.23 8.27 -6.88
C ILE A 158 10.20 7.11 -6.63
N LYS A 159 11.35 7.11 -7.31
CA LYS A 159 12.38 6.09 -7.12
C LYS A 159 12.82 5.95 -5.66
N LYS A 160 13.04 7.08 -4.97
CA LYS A 160 13.38 7.10 -3.54
C LYS A 160 12.30 6.46 -2.68
N ILE A 161 11.02 6.76 -2.95
CA ILE A 161 9.90 6.17 -2.21
C ILE A 161 9.87 4.65 -2.40
N PHE A 162 9.96 4.16 -3.65
CA PHE A 162 10.04 2.72 -3.93
C PHE A 162 11.20 2.06 -3.20
N ARG A 163 12.42 2.59 -3.30
CA ARG A 163 13.58 2.00 -2.59
C ARG A 163 13.39 1.95 -1.07
N SER A 164 12.58 2.85 -0.52
CA SER A 164 12.35 2.91 0.92
C SER A 164 11.38 1.84 1.43
N THR A 165 10.56 1.24 0.55
CA THR A 165 9.70 0.10 0.92
C THR A 165 10.50 -1.17 1.17
N TYR A 166 11.81 -1.17 0.85
CA TYR A 166 12.72 -2.26 1.19
C TYR A 166 12.85 -2.43 2.71
N PHE A 167 12.02 -3.32 3.25
CA PHE A 167 11.84 -3.51 4.69
C PHE A 167 13.14 -3.68 5.52
N PRO A 168 14.17 -4.43 5.07
CA PRO A 168 15.42 -4.59 5.82
C PRO A 168 16.14 -3.27 6.11
N ILE A 169 15.99 -2.27 5.23
CA ILE A 169 16.59 -0.93 5.39
C ILE A 169 15.48 0.09 5.46
N LYS A 170 14.84 0.17 6.63
CA LYS A 170 13.92 1.25 6.95
C LYS A 170 14.67 2.57 7.22
N PRO A 171 14.37 3.67 6.49
CA PRO A 171 15.03 4.97 6.68
C PRO A 171 14.77 5.59 8.06
N GLU A 172 15.80 6.15 8.70
CA GLU A 172 15.65 6.77 10.03
C GLU A 172 14.86 8.07 10.00
N LYS A 173 15.14 8.94 9.03
CA LYS A 173 14.47 10.24 8.84
C LYS A 173 13.82 10.30 7.47
N VAL A 174 12.53 10.63 7.48
CA VAL A 174 11.73 10.80 6.28
C VAL A 174 11.01 12.14 6.41
N ASP A 175 11.17 13.04 5.45
CA ASP A 175 10.46 14.33 5.44
C ASP A 175 9.27 14.32 4.49
N ASP A 176 9.33 13.50 3.44
CA ASP A 176 8.29 13.39 2.43
C ASP A 176 7.02 12.72 2.99
N HIS A 177 5.91 13.45 3.01
CA HIS A 177 4.64 12.96 3.53
C HIS A 177 4.10 11.74 2.76
N VAL A 178 4.27 11.69 1.44
CA VAL A 178 3.84 10.54 0.63
C VAL A 178 4.66 9.32 1.00
N GLN A 179 5.98 9.50 1.18
CA GLN A 179 6.86 8.42 1.62
C GLN A 179 6.42 7.86 2.99
N LYS A 180 6.18 8.73 3.99
CA LYS A 180 5.71 8.29 5.32
C LYS A 180 4.44 7.45 5.23
N ILE A 181 3.44 7.93 4.46
CA ILE A 181 2.16 7.24 4.33
C ILE A 181 2.36 5.87 3.67
N ILE A 182 3.13 5.77 2.59
CA ILE A 182 3.36 4.49 1.90
C ILE A 182 4.06 3.49 2.81
N LEU A 183 5.13 3.91 3.50
CA LEU A 183 5.91 3.01 4.37
C LEU A 183 5.10 2.48 5.55
N ASP A 184 4.21 3.29 6.11
CA ASP A 184 3.31 2.81 7.16
C ASP A 184 2.19 1.95 6.56
N ALA A 185 1.55 2.39 5.47
CA ALA A 185 0.40 1.69 4.88
C ALA A 185 0.72 0.26 4.43
N ASP A 186 1.93 0.04 3.93
CA ASP A 186 2.42 -1.27 3.44
C ASP A 186 2.39 -2.36 4.54
N ILE A 187 2.60 -1.97 5.79
CA ILE A 187 2.73 -2.91 6.91
C ILE A 187 1.61 -2.77 7.95
N LEU A 188 0.83 -1.68 7.92
CA LEU A 188 -0.10 -1.34 9.01
C LEU A 188 -1.23 -2.36 9.17
N ALA A 189 -1.65 -3.01 8.10
CA ALA A 189 -2.69 -4.05 8.16
C ALA A 189 -2.33 -5.18 9.15
N SER A 190 -1.04 -5.54 9.20
CA SER A 190 -0.50 -6.57 10.10
C SER A 190 -0.41 -6.12 11.56
N LEU A 191 -0.56 -4.82 11.83
CA LEU A 191 -0.42 -4.24 13.16
C LEU A 191 -1.77 -3.82 13.75
N MET A 192 -2.59 -3.08 12.98
CA MET A 192 -3.74 -2.36 13.53
C MET A 192 -4.95 -3.24 13.89
N PHE A 193 -4.99 -4.49 13.42
CA PHE A 193 -6.14 -5.40 13.59
C PHE A 193 -5.96 -6.54 14.59
N GLY A 194 -4.90 -6.44 15.40
CA GLY A 194 -4.57 -7.40 16.44
C GLY A 194 -3.70 -8.56 15.97
N LEU A 195 -3.23 -9.33 16.96
CA LEU A 195 -2.26 -10.41 16.79
C LEU A 195 -2.69 -11.45 15.76
N ASP A 196 -3.94 -11.90 15.79
CA ASP A 196 -4.42 -12.96 14.91
C ASP A 196 -4.30 -12.59 13.42
N VAL A 197 -4.60 -11.34 13.08
CA VAL A 197 -4.47 -10.83 11.71
C VAL A 197 -3.00 -10.71 11.30
N GLY A 198 -2.14 -10.23 12.21
CA GLY A 198 -0.71 -10.17 11.97
C GLY A 198 -0.11 -11.56 11.70
N VAL A 199 -0.54 -12.57 12.46
CA VAL A 199 -0.12 -13.97 12.28
C VAL A 199 -0.67 -14.55 10.97
N GLU A 200 -1.90 -14.21 10.59
CA GLU A 200 -2.48 -14.62 9.30
C GLU A 200 -1.66 -14.11 8.12
N PHE A 201 -1.33 -12.82 8.10
CA PHE A 201 -0.48 -12.23 7.07
C PHE A 201 0.93 -12.81 7.07
N ALA A 202 1.52 -13.03 8.25
CA ALA A 202 2.80 -13.73 8.35
C ALA A 202 2.72 -15.16 7.79
N SER A 203 1.59 -15.85 7.95
CA SER A 203 1.41 -17.18 7.36
C SER A 203 1.42 -17.14 5.84
N ARG A 204 0.76 -16.13 5.25
CA ARG A 204 0.80 -15.91 3.80
C ARG A 204 2.22 -15.60 3.32
N LEU A 205 2.94 -14.73 4.03
CA LEU A 205 4.30 -14.35 3.68
C LEU A 205 5.32 -15.48 3.87
N LYS A 206 5.12 -16.33 4.89
CA LYS A 206 6.00 -17.48 5.19
C LYS A 206 6.21 -18.37 3.96
N HIS A 207 5.15 -18.65 3.21
CA HIS A 207 5.21 -19.50 2.02
C HIS A 207 6.07 -18.87 0.91
N GLU A 208 5.94 -17.55 0.70
CA GLU A 208 6.77 -16.82 -0.28
C GLU A 208 8.24 -16.78 0.14
N LEU A 209 8.49 -16.54 1.43
CA LEU A 209 9.86 -16.45 1.95
C LEU A 209 10.53 -17.81 2.12
N ARG A 210 9.80 -18.92 1.99
CA ARG A 210 10.24 -20.27 2.36
C ARG A 210 10.81 -20.31 3.78
N PHE A 211 10.21 -19.55 4.68
CA PHE A 211 10.67 -19.46 6.06
C PHE A 211 10.35 -20.77 6.79
N GLU A 212 11.36 -21.39 7.40
CA GLU A 212 11.22 -22.72 8.03
C GLU A 212 10.44 -22.66 9.36
N GLY A 213 10.56 -21.55 10.10
CA GLY A 213 9.89 -21.36 11.39
C GLY A 213 8.37 -21.17 11.30
N GLY A 214 7.71 -21.06 12.46
CA GLY A 214 6.24 -20.86 12.53
C GLY A 214 5.79 -19.45 12.13
N SER A 215 4.55 -19.29 11.66
CA SER A 215 3.99 -17.95 11.30
C SER A 215 4.00 -16.98 12.49
N LYS A 216 3.75 -17.49 13.71
CA LYS A 216 3.88 -16.69 14.95
C LYS A 216 5.32 -16.23 15.21
N GLN A 217 6.32 -17.06 14.91
CA GLN A 217 7.73 -16.72 15.06
C GLN A 217 8.14 -15.66 14.03
N LEU A 218 7.69 -15.79 12.78
CA LEU A 218 7.91 -14.80 11.73
C LEU A 218 7.30 -13.44 12.13
N PHE A 219 6.05 -13.44 12.59
CA PHE A 219 5.39 -12.22 13.05
C PHE A 219 6.09 -11.60 14.26
N SER A 220 6.52 -12.40 15.24
CA SER A 220 7.27 -11.92 16.40
C SER A 220 8.61 -11.28 16.00
N GLY A 221 9.31 -11.86 15.01
CA GLY A 221 10.53 -11.29 14.45
C GLY A 221 10.28 -9.95 13.76
N PHE A 222 9.17 -9.84 13.03
CA PHE A 222 8.71 -8.59 12.43
C PHE A 222 8.44 -7.49 13.48
N LEU A 223 7.74 -7.82 14.58
CA LEU A 223 7.50 -6.87 15.68
C LEU A 223 8.81 -6.39 16.33
N LYS A 224 9.74 -7.31 16.65
CA LYS A 224 11.06 -6.95 17.19
C LYS A 224 11.85 -6.02 16.27
N PHE A 225 11.75 -6.22 14.96
CA PHE A 225 12.39 -5.33 13.98
C PHE A 225 11.74 -3.94 13.98
N LEU A 226 10.42 -3.86 14.15
CA LEU A 226 9.68 -2.61 14.19
C LEU A 226 9.86 -1.82 15.49
N ASP A 227 9.98 -2.47 16.65
CA ASP A 227 10.22 -1.78 17.93
C ASP A 227 11.49 -0.91 17.86
N ASN A 228 12.49 -1.36 17.09
CA ASN A 228 13.73 -0.63 16.88
C ASN A 228 13.60 0.56 15.90
N LYS A 229 12.52 0.67 15.11
CA LYS A 229 12.42 1.63 13.99
C LYS A 229 11.09 2.42 13.91
N SER A 230 10.05 2.05 14.65
CA SER A 230 8.73 2.69 14.83
C SER A 230 7.95 3.05 13.54
N LEU A 231 6.64 3.31 13.65
CA LEU A 231 5.84 3.86 12.53
C LEU A 231 6.11 5.36 12.35
N TYR A 232 6.02 5.87 11.13
CA TYR A 232 6.37 7.27 10.83
C TYR A 232 5.28 8.27 11.23
N LEU A 233 4.00 7.90 11.08
CA LEU A 233 2.87 8.78 11.35
C LEU A 233 2.28 8.50 12.73
N ASP A 234 1.92 9.56 13.44
CA ASP A 234 1.23 9.42 14.72
C ASP A 234 -0.17 8.83 14.55
N SER A 235 -0.82 9.06 13.41
CA SER A 235 -2.08 8.41 13.04
C SER A 235 -1.92 6.89 12.93
N SER A 236 -0.82 6.40 12.37
CA SER A 236 -0.49 4.98 12.31
C SER A 236 -0.25 4.41 13.72
N LYS A 237 0.57 5.08 14.54
CA LYS A 237 0.85 4.66 15.92
C LYS A 237 -0.42 4.54 16.77
N LYS A 238 -1.31 5.53 16.69
CA LYS A 238 -2.61 5.53 17.39
C LYS A 238 -3.59 4.48 16.85
N SER A 239 -3.31 3.93 15.67
CA SER A 239 -4.14 2.89 15.06
C SER A 239 -3.75 1.49 15.52
N CYS A 240 -2.55 1.30 16.08
CA CYS A 240 -2.08 0.02 16.61
C CYS A 240 -2.59 -0.24 18.02
#